data_AF-M5BMV7-F1
#
_entry.id   AF-M5BMV7-F1
#
_cell.length_a   1.000
_cell.length_b   1.000
_cell.length_c   1.000
_cell.angle_alpha   90.00
_cell.angle_beta   90.00
_cell.angle_gamma   90.00
#
_symmetry.space_group_name_H-M   'P 1'
#
loop_
_entity.id
_entity.type
_entity.pdbx_description
1 polymer ?
#
loop_
_entity_poly.entity_id
_entity_poly.type
_entity_poly.pdbx_seq_one_letter_code
_entity_poly.pdbx_strand_id
1 'polypeptide(L)'
;MKAKSNLRERFHNFKEIELTEEVIATEGNDGETGGPKDPNKVARKLVEDEKKASGSVGIAVYKAYLSAASYVLFSFLVLFLFSDELSKLFQKFWIKYWSESYVTRDASVHTNGWFGWNFPSASENVVPYLLVYIGTQAWISLINIVSQVPSIMSTLRASRLLYEKMLRSVMRSPSRFFDKTPSGRILNRFSKDIDTIDGGLQDFMIQVLSQMITLSVAVGTIVYAVPFFLVPAFVIAYIHLWFARGYINASRDLRRIESNTRSPIVSSFSELVVGIVTVRAFGSEKSFLNNMYQRVDRTQAATHYYWMCNRWLLFRFDSLGALSVLIATAGSLLGGASAGLAGIVIVQAQAYVRGLYWGLRFWTELEQSLNSVERVQEYLDLPSEPPAIIESNRPPAAWPSATKAHATCPIQPAERIGIVGRTGSGKSTLALALFRFVDPSAGKIILDGIDITAIGLDDLRSRLTLIPQDAVLFNGTIRENLVRQSSQAHQTYISLALQ
;
A
#
# COMPACT_ATOMS: atom_id res chain seq x y z
N MET A 1 -22.76 -20.64 30.17
CA MET A 1 -23.73 -20.36 29.07
C MET A 1 -24.23 -18.92 29.03
N LYS A 2 -24.56 -18.25 30.15
CA LYS A 2 -25.01 -16.83 30.18
C LYS A 2 -24.03 -15.79 29.60
N ALA A 3 -22.72 -16.05 29.61
CA ALA A 3 -21.74 -15.14 28.99
C ALA A 3 -21.74 -15.17 27.44
N LYS A 4 -22.17 -16.28 26.82
CA LYS A 4 -22.24 -16.42 25.36
C LYS A 4 -23.50 -15.75 24.77
N SER A 5 -24.61 -15.66 25.53
CA SER A 5 -25.82 -14.97 25.07
C SER A 5 -25.65 -13.46 25.05
N ASN A 6 -25.03 -12.88 26.09
CA ASN A 6 -24.77 -11.44 26.16
C ASN A 6 -23.78 -10.95 25.10
N LEU A 7 -22.85 -11.81 24.65
CA LEU A 7 -21.96 -11.51 23.53
C LEU A 7 -22.72 -11.51 22.20
N ARG A 8 -23.63 -12.46 21.98
CA ARG A 8 -24.47 -12.49 20.75
C ARG A 8 -25.40 -11.28 20.64
N GLU A 9 -26.04 -10.86 21.74
CA GLU A 9 -26.87 -9.63 21.74
C GLU A 9 -26.03 -8.38 21.48
N ARG A 10 -24.83 -8.26 22.08
CA ARG A 10 -23.95 -7.11 21.81
C ARG A 10 -23.44 -7.06 20.37
N PHE A 11 -23.20 -8.21 19.73
CA PHE A 11 -22.86 -8.28 18.32
C PHE A 11 -24.05 -7.96 17.40
N HIS A 12 -25.28 -8.29 17.81
CA HIS A 12 -26.49 -7.96 17.06
C HIS A 12 -26.76 -6.44 17.08
N ASN A 13 -26.61 -5.80 18.25
CA ASN A 13 -26.73 -4.35 18.38
C ASN A 13 -25.63 -3.60 17.61
N PHE A 14 -24.41 -4.14 17.54
CA PHE A 14 -23.34 -3.55 16.74
C PHE A 14 -23.67 -3.53 15.24
N LYS A 15 -24.33 -4.58 14.76
CA LYS A 15 -24.76 -4.71 13.35
C LYS A 15 -25.92 -3.75 13.03
N GLU A 16 -26.83 -3.53 13.98
CA GLU A 16 -27.90 -2.54 13.85
C GLU A 16 -27.39 -1.10 13.86
N ILE A 17 -26.32 -0.80 14.62
CA ILE A 17 -25.69 0.53 14.66
C ILE A 17 -24.95 0.82 13.34
N GLU A 18 -24.22 -0.14 12.77
CA GLU A 18 -23.63 0.01 11.42
C GLU A 18 -24.70 0.20 10.33
N LEU A 19 -25.86 -0.47 10.46
CA LEU A 19 -26.98 -0.33 9.53
C LEU A 19 -27.73 1.01 9.68
N THR A 20 -27.70 1.65 10.85
CA THR A 20 -28.38 2.94 11.06
C THR A 20 -27.52 4.13 10.61
N GLU A 21 -26.19 4.03 10.63
CA GLU A 21 -25.31 5.06 10.05
C GLU A 21 -25.31 5.06 8.51
N GLU A 22 -25.59 3.94 7.85
CA GLU A 22 -25.67 3.87 6.37
C GLU A 22 -26.99 4.40 5.77
N VAL A 23 -28.02 4.70 6.58
CA VAL A 23 -29.36 5.06 6.08
C VAL A 23 -29.59 6.59 5.97
N ILE A 24 -28.64 7.44 6.37
CA ILE A 24 -28.80 8.92 6.29
C ILE A 24 -28.41 9.48 4.89
N ALA A 25 -28.51 8.69 3.83
CA ALA A 25 -28.27 9.14 2.47
C ALA A 25 -29.57 9.63 1.78
N THR A 26 -29.78 10.95 1.82
CA THR A 26 -30.61 11.77 0.91
C THR A 26 -32.04 11.29 0.65
N GLU A 27 -32.99 11.74 1.48
CA GLU A 27 -34.39 11.87 1.04
C GLU A 27 -34.52 13.09 0.12
N GLY A 28 -34.49 12.84 -1.19
CA GLY A 28 -34.94 13.78 -2.20
C GLY A 28 -36.46 13.74 -2.31
N ASN A 29 -37.07 14.91 -2.19
CA ASN A 29 -38.51 15.14 -2.24
C ASN A 29 -39.07 14.88 -3.65
N ASP A 30 -39.52 13.65 -3.94
CA ASP A 30 -40.28 13.32 -5.15
C ASP A 30 -41.77 13.21 -4.84
N GLY A 31 -42.55 14.01 -5.56
CA GLY A 31 -43.99 14.17 -5.38
C GLY A 31 -44.81 12.89 -5.54
N GLU A 32 -45.91 12.88 -4.79
CA GLU A 32 -46.91 11.84 -4.67
C GLU A 32 -47.42 11.29 -6.02
N THR A 33 -47.30 9.98 -6.21
CA THR A 33 -48.39 9.14 -6.72
C THR A 33 -48.29 7.77 -6.04
N GLY A 34 -49.31 7.44 -5.24
CA GLY A 34 -49.38 6.23 -4.43
C GLY A 34 -49.62 4.98 -5.27
N GLY A 35 -48.61 4.11 -5.34
CA GLY A 35 -48.74 2.70 -5.66
C GLY A 35 -47.99 1.87 -4.61
N PRO A 36 -48.40 0.63 -4.31
CA PRO A 36 -47.78 -0.17 -3.26
C PRO A 36 -46.29 -0.38 -3.55
N LYS A 37 -45.43 0.11 -2.65
CA LYS A 37 -43.97 -0.06 -2.73
C LYS A 37 -43.65 -1.54 -2.53
N ASP A 38 -43.14 -2.19 -3.57
CA ASP A 38 -42.63 -3.57 -3.53
C ASP A 38 -41.51 -3.70 -2.48
N PRO A 39 -41.67 -4.53 -1.43
CA PRO A 39 -40.70 -4.65 -0.34
C PRO A 39 -39.36 -5.26 -0.77
N ASN A 40 -39.22 -5.77 -2.01
CA ASN A 40 -37.97 -6.32 -2.54
C ASN A 40 -37.16 -5.36 -3.41
N LYS A 41 -37.60 -4.10 -3.59
CA LYS A 41 -36.85 -3.12 -4.39
C LYS A 41 -35.78 -2.45 -3.51
N VAL A 42 -34.60 -3.05 -3.46
CA VAL A 42 -33.39 -2.44 -2.86
C VAL A 42 -33.21 -1.04 -3.46
N ALA A 43 -33.16 -0.01 -2.61
CA ALA A 43 -32.92 1.36 -3.04
C ALA A 43 -31.65 1.40 -3.90
N ARG A 44 -31.70 2.08 -5.05
CA ARG A 44 -30.54 2.21 -5.95
C ARG A 44 -29.47 3.05 -5.23
N LYS A 45 -28.48 2.39 -4.62
CA LYS A 45 -27.30 3.03 -4.03
C LYS A 45 -26.46 3.60 -5.18
N LEU A 46 -26.36 4.93 -5.27
CA LEU A 46 -25.54 5.61 -6.28
C LEU A 46 -24.05 5.40 -5.99
N VAL A 47 -23.69 5.40 -4.71
CA VAL A 47 -22.33 5.15 -4.22
C VAL A 47 -22.09 3.65 -4.17
N GLU A 48 -21.10 3.18 -4.92
CA GLU A 48 -20.69 1.77 -4.86
C GLU A 48 -19.87 1.50 -3.60
N ASP A 49 -20.26 0.45 -2.88
CA ASP A 49 -19.51 -0.03 -1.73
C ASP A 49 -18.11 -0.47 -2.13
N GLU A 50 -17.14 -0.18 -1.26
CA GLU A 50 -15.76 -0.57 -1.50
C GLU A 50 -15.67 -2.10 -1.57
N LYS A 51 -15.12 -2.63 -2.67
CA LYS A 51 -14.86 -4.06 -2.81
C LYS A 51 -13.81 -4.45 -1.76
N LYS A 52 -14.24 -5.21 -0.76
CA LYS A 52 -13.34 -5.80 0.24
C LYS A 52 -12.79 -7.10 -0.33
N ALA A 53 -11.55 -7.09 -0.81
CA ALA A 53 -10.83 -8.33 -1.09
C ALA A 53 -10.69 -9.12 0.22
N SER A 54 -11.28 -10.31 0.28
CA SER A 54 -11.17 -11.22 1.43
C SER A 54 -10.28 -12.40 1.05
N GLY A 55 -9.09 -12.50 1.66
CA GLY A 55 -8.18 -13.62 1.41
C GLY A 55 -6.72 -13.19 1.43
N SER A 56 -5.84 -14.10 1.00
CA SER A 56 -4.44 -13.82 0.74
C SER A 56 -4.28 -13.02 -0.54
N VAL A 57 -3.28 -12.14 -0.58
CA VAL A 57 -2.96 -11.32 -1.75
C VAL A 57 -2.66 -12.19 -2.97
N GLY A 58 -3.31 -11.90 -4.09
CA GLY A 58 -3.10 -12.64 -5.35
C GLY A 58 -1.70 -12.40 -5.94
N ILE A 59 -1.13 -13.42 -6.59
CA ILE A 59 0.17 -13.34 -7.28
C ILE A 59 0.21 -12.20 -8.33
N ALA A 60 -0.93 -11.81 -8.89
CA ALA A 60 -1.04 -10.69 -9.81
C ALA A 60 -0.57 -9.36 -9.19
N VAL A 61 -0.82 -9.14 -7.90
CA VAL A 61 -0.43 -7.92 -7.18
C VAL A 61 1.09 -7.87 -7.01
N TYR A 62 1.72 -9.00 -6.65
CA TYR A 62 3.18 -9.12 -6.60
C TYR A 62 3.82 -8.83 -7.96
N LYS A 63 3.24 -9.38 -9.04
CA LYS A 63 3.72 -9.14 -10.41
C LYS A 63 3.56 -7.67 -10.80
N ALA A 64 2.42 -7.05 -10.49
CA ALA A 64 2.18 -5.64 -10.77
C ALA A 64 3.24 -4.75 -10.10
N TYR A 65 3.50 -4.97 -8.81
CA TYR A 65 4.53 -4.23 -8.08
C TYR A 65 5.93 -4.47 -8.64
N LEU A 66 6.36 -5.72 -8.80
CA LEU A 66 7.72 -6.05 -9.29
C LEU A 66 7.95 -5.54 -10.73
N SER A 67 6.90 -5.54 -11.56
CA SER A 67 6.98 -4.96 -12.91
C SER A 67 7.17 -3.44 -12.88
N ALA A 68 6.53 -2.74 -11.93
CA ALA A 68 6.70 -1.31 -11.73
C ALA A 68 8.10 -0.99 -11.17
N ALA A 69 8.57 -1.81 -10.24
CA ALA A 69 9.86 -1.67 -9.54
C ALA A 69 11.08 -2.01 -10.43
N SER A 70 10.86 -2.77 -11.51
CA SER A 70 11.87 -3.40 -12.39
C SER A 70 12.40 -4.72 -11.86
N TYR A 71 12.12 -5.79 -12.58
CA TYR A 71 12.65 -7.13 -12.32
C TYR A 71 14.19 -7.16 -12.29
N VAL A 72 14.86 -6.30 -13.06
CA VAL A 72 16.33 -6.25 -13.12
C VAL A 72 16.92 -5.70 -11.82
N LEU A 73 16.38 -4.58 -11.32
CA LEU A 73 16.85 -3.99 -10.05
C LEU A 73 16.57 -4.93 -8.88
N PHE A 74 15.40 -5.57 -8.89
CA PHE A 74 15.06 -6.58 -7.90
C PHE A 74 15.97 -7.81 -7.97
N SER A 75 16.37 -8.25 -9.16
CA SER A 75 17.32 -9.37 -9.32
C SER A 75 18.69 -9.03 -8.75
N PHE A 76 19.19 -7.80 -8.96
CA PHE A 76 20.43 -7.34 -8.31
C PHE A 76 20.31 -7.32 -6.78
N LEU A 77 19.17 -6.88 -6.24
CA LEU A 77 18.93 -6.92 -4.78
C LEU A 77 19.01 -8.34 -4.24
N VAL A 78 18.33 -9.30 -4.88
CA VAL A 78 18.39 -10.71 -4.49
C VAL A 78 19.83 -11.22 -4.51
N LEU A 79 20.61 -10.88 -5.54
CA LEU A 79 22.02 -11.26 -5.64
C LEU A 79 22.88 -10.66 -4.52
N PHE A 80 22.66 -9.40 -4.17
CA PHE A 80 23.35 -8.77 -3.02
C PHE A 80 22.98 -9.43 -1.70
N LEU A 81 21.71 -9.79 -1.48
CA LEU A 81 21.27 -10.50 -0.27
C LEU A 81 21.93 -11.87 -0.12
N PHE A 82 22.01 -12.64 -1.21
CA PHE A 82 22.73 -13.92 -1.20
C PHE A 82 24.23 -13.72 -0.93
N SER A 83 24.85 -12.72 -1.55
CA SER A 83 26.28 -12.40 -1.36
C SER A 83 26.59 -11.97 0.08
N ASP A 84 25.72 -11.16 0.68
CA ASP A 84 25.82 -10.71 2.08
C ASP A 84 25.74 -11.89 3.05
N GLU A 85 24.73 -12.76 2.92
CA GLU A 85 24.59 -13.92 3.81
C GLU A 85 25.74 -14.92 3.62
N LEU A 86 26.19 -15.15 2.38
CA LEU A 86 27.34 -16.03 2.11
C LEU A 86 28.63 -15.46 2.70
N SER A 87 28.85 -14.15 2.62
CA SER A 87 30.01 -13.47 3.21
C SER A 87 29.99 -13.57 4.74
N LYS A 88 28.82 -13.42 5.37
CA LYS A 88 28.64 -13.64 6.82
C LYS A 88 28.91 -15.08 7.22
N LEU A 89 28.49 -16.06 6.41
CA LEU A 89 28.81 -17.47 6.64
C LEU A 89 30.32 -17.72 6.54
N PHE A 90 30.96 -17.19 5.50
CA PHE A 90 32.41 -17.27 5.33
C PHE A 90 33.14 -16.70 6.55
N GLN A 91 32.73 -15.53 7.05
CA GLN A 91 33.32 -14.92 8.23
C GLN A 91 33.18 -15.80 9.47
N LYS A 92 32.05 -16.49 9.68
CA LYS A 92 31.88 -17.46 10.79
C LYS A 92 32.89 -18.62 10.68
N PHE A 93 33.04 -19.21 9.49
CA PHE A 93 34.03 -20.26 9.26
C PHE A 93 35.48 -19.76 9.37
N TRP A 94 35.75 -18.51 9.02
CA TRP A 94 37.03 -17.86 9.24
C TRP A 94 37.36 -17.70 10.72
N ILE A 95 36.40 -17.27 11.53
CA ILE A 95 36.57 -17.23 12.99
C ILE A 95 36.84 -18.62 13.55
N LYS A 96 36.14 -19.66 13.05
CA LYS A 96 36.44 -21.05 13.43
C LYS A 96 37.91 -21.40 13.13
N TYR A 97 38.36 -21.20 11.89
CA TYR A 97 39.75 -21.50 11.48
C TYR A 97 40.77 -20.71 12.31
N TRP A 98 40.51 -19.42 12.54
CA TRP A 98 41.34 -18.56 13.40
C TRP A 98 41.38 -19.05 14.86
N SER A 99 40.25 -19.49 15.42
CA SER A 99 40.20 -19.98 16.80
C SER A 99 40.96 -21.29 17.00
N GLU A 100 40.93 -22.18 16.00
CA GLU A 100 41.56 -23.51 16.07
C GLU A 100 43.09 -23.44 15.89
N SER A 101 43.62 -22.39 15.23
CA SER A 101 45.06 -22.23 15.02
C SER A 101 45.85 -21.82 16.27
N TYR A 102 45.19 -21.44 17.37
CA TYR A 102 45.87 -21.20 18.66
C TYR A 102 46.31 -22.50 19.36
N VAL A 103 45.67 -23.63 19.05
CA VAL A 103 45.85 -24.90 19.78
C VAL A 103 47.02 -25.73 19.24
N THR A 104 47.50 -25.45 18.03
CA THR A 104 48.53 -26.24 17.32
C THR A 104 49.97 -25.89 17.69
N ARG A 105 50.25 -25.46 18.93
CA ARG A 105 51.61 -25.05 19.35
C ARG A 105 52.60 -26.23 19.51
N ASP A 106 52.09 -27.45 19.76
CA ASP A 106 52.91 -28.63 20.07
C ASP A 106 52.94 -29.71 18.97
N ALA A 107 52.20 -29.54 17.89
CA ALA A 107 52.17 -30.51 16.80
C ALA A 107 52.58 -29.83 15.49
N SER A 108 53.66 -30.31 14.89
CA SER A 108 54.11 -30.02 13.51
C SER A 108 53.12 -30.55 12.46
N VAL A 109 51.83 -30.33 12.68
CA VAL A 109 50.77 -30.64 11.74
C VAL A 109 50.57 -29.39 10.91
N HIS A 110 51.04 -29.45 9.67
CA HIS A 110 50.60 -28.53 8.63
C HIS A 110 49.06 -28.57 8.61
N THR A 111 48.41 -27.55 9.18
CA THR A 111 47.02 -27.30 8.85
C THR A 111 47.00 -27.11 7.35
N ASN A 112 46.33 -28.00 6.62
CA ASN A 112 46.14 -27.83 5.18
C ASN A 112 45.52 -26.46 4.99
N GLY A 113 46.32 -25.52 4.47
CA GLY A 113 45.96 -24.12 4.38
C GLY A 113 44.60 -23.97 3.72
N TRP A 114 43.72 -23.17 4.31
CA TRP A 114 42.44 -22.88 3.68
C TRP A 114 42.74 -22.12 2.36
N PHE A 115 42.29 -22.66 1.23
CA PHE A 115 42.67 -22.22 -0.13
C PHE A 115 44.17 -22.35 -0.48
N GLY A 116 44.93 -23.20 0.21
CA GLY A 116 46.36 -23.41 -0.03
C GLY A 116 47.27 -22.35 0.59
N TRP A 117 46.73 -21.46 1.43
CA TRP A 117 47.49 -20.42 2.13
C TRP A 117 47.90 -20.93 3.51
N ASN A 118 49.21 -21.11 3.72
CA ASN A 118 49.74 -21.56 5.01
C ASN A 118 50.06 -20.34 5.88
N PHE A 119 49.15 -20.02 6.79
CA PHE A 119 49.38 -18.99 7.81
C PHE A 119 50.18 -19.56 8.98
N PRO A 120 51.06 -18.76 9.62
CA PRO A 120 51.66 -19.14 10.91
C PRO A 120 50.57 -19.33 11.97
N SER A 121 50.90 -20.00 13.06
CA SER A 121 49.99 -20.14 14.20
C SER A 121 49.55 -18.76 14.68
N ALA A 122 48.26 -18.58 15.00
CA ALA A 122 47.75 -17.30 15.49
C ALA A 122 48.38 -16.87 16.83
N SER A 123 49.00 -17.81 17.55
CA SER A 123 49.81 -17.49 18.75
C SER A 123 51.13 -16.80 18.44
N GLU A 124 51.67 -16.98 17.23
CA GLU A 124 52.93 -16.36 16.78
C GLU A 124 52.67 -15.02 16.10
N ASN A 125 51.70 -14.98 15.17
CA ASN A 125 51.31 -13.75 14.50
C ASN A 125 49.81 -13.73 14.19
N VAL A 126 49.07 -12.92 14.92
CA VAL A 126 47.62 -12.76 14.77
C VAL A 126 47.22 -11.81 13.64
N VAL A 127 48.16 -10.99 13.15
CA VAL A 127 47.88 -9.91 12.18
C VAL A 127 47.24 -10.43 10.88
N PRO A 128 47.72 -11.51 10.24
CA PRO A 128 47.09 -12.02 9.01
C PRO A 128 45.62 -12.44 9.20
N TYR A 129 45.29 -13.05 10.34
CA TYR A 129 43.92 -13.46 10.66
C TYR A 129 42.99 -12.26 10.86
N LEU A 130 43.48 -11.23 11.54
CA LEU A 130 42.78 -9.95 11.72
C LEU A 130 42.57 -9.23 10.39
N LEU A 131 43.57 -9.20 9.50
CA LEU A 131 43.46 -8.54 8.20
C LEU A 131 42.37 -9.17 7.33
N VAL A 132 42.27 -10.50 7.29
CA VAL A 132 41.19 -11.18 6.57
C VAL A 132 39.83 -10.92 7.23
N TYR A 133 39.75 -10.90 8.57
CA TYR A 133 38.51 -10.58 9.27
C TYR A 133 38.05 -9.14 9.00
N ILE A 134 38.96 -8.17 9.05
CA ILE A 134 38.66 -6.76 8.74
C ILE A 134 38.29 -6.61 7.26
N GLY A 135 39.03 -7.27 6.36
CA GLY A 135 38.74 -7.25 4.92
C GLY A 135 37.36 -7.81 4.58
N THR A 136 36.99 -8.94 5.19
CA THR A 136 35.65 -9.53 5.04
C THR A 136 34.55 -8.64 5.64
N GLN A 137 34.80 -8.03 6.81
CA GLN A 137 33.85 -7.09 7.41
C GLN A 137 33.66 -5.83 6.57
N ALA A 138 34.74 -5.30 5.99
CA ALA A 138 34.70 -4.16 5.07
C ALA A 138 33.92 -4.53 3.79
N TRP A 139 34.11 -5.75 3.28
CA TRP A 139 33.37 -6.28 2.13
C TRP A 139 31.86 -6.41 2.42
N ILE A 140 31.48 -7.00 3.55
CA ILE A 140 30.08 -7.09 4.00
C ILE A 140 29.47 -5.68 4.11
N SER A 141 30.20 -4.74 4.71
CA SER A 141 29.73 -3.36 4.86
C SER A 141 29.56 -2.67 3.49
N LEU A 142 30.48 -2.91 2.56
CA LEU A 142 30.40 -2.41 1.19
C LEU A 142 29.18 -2.98 0.45
N ILE A 143 28.93 -4.29 0.53
CA ILE A 143 27.73 -4.91 -0.05
C ILE A 143 26.46 -4.25 0.52
N ASN A 144 26.40 -4.08 1.84
CA ASN A 144 25.24 -3.46 2.48
C ASN A 144 25.00 -2.03 1.99
N ILE A 145 26.05 -1.22 1.82
CA ILE A 145 25.95 0.15 1.28
C ILE A 145 25.53 0.12 -0.20
N VAL A 146 26.21 -0.67 -1.03
CA VAL A 146 25.93 -0.72 -2.48
C VAL A 146 24.53 -1.25 -2.76
N SER A 147 24.03 -2.20 -1.96
CA SER A 147 22.67 -2.75 -2.08
C SER A 147 21.57 -1.71 -1.84
N GLN A 148 21.85 -0.60 -1.14
CA GLN A 148 20.87 0.47 -0.94
C GLN A 148 20.50 1.18 -2.25
N VAL A 149 21.44 1.27 -3.21
CA VAL A 149 21.21 1.96 -4.48
C VAL A 149 20.10 1.30 -5.31
N PRO A 150 20.19 0.00 -5.68
CA PRO A 150 19.08 -0.65 -6.39
C PRO A 150 17.82 -0.72 -5.54
N SER A 151 17.93 -0.71 -4.20
CA SER A 151 16.77 -0.69 -3.31
C SER A 151 15.98 0.62 -3.50
N ILE A 152 16.62 1.75 -3.26
CA ILE A 152 16.00 3.08 -3.37
C ILE A 152 15.50 3.32 -4.79
N MET A 153 16.29 2.97 -5.82
CA MET A 153 15.88 3.13 -7.22
C MET A 153 14.64 2.31 -7.58
N SER A 154 14.55 1.07 -7.10
CA SER A 154 13.40 0.18 -7.31
C SER A 154 12.14 0.74 -6.66
N THR A 155 12.23 1.21 -5.40
CA THR A 155 11.09 1.79 -4.67
C THR A 155 10.60 3.07 -5.35
N LEU A 156 11.50 4.01 -5.67
CA LEU A 156 11.16 5.27 -6.32
C LEU A 156 10.54 5.07 -7.71
N ARG A 157 11.06 4.10 -8.47
CA ARG A 157 10.51 3.76 -9.78
C ARG A 157 9.12 3.17 -9.67
N ALA A 158 8.90 2.23 -8.74
CA ALA A 158 7.59 1.63 -8.51
C ALA A 158 6.55 2.69 -8.12
N SER A 159 6.88 3.51 -7.13
CA SER A 159 6.08 4.63 -6.64
C SER A 159 5.64 5.56 -7.79
N ARG A 160 6.63 6.13 -8.51
CA ARG A 160 6.39 7.11 -9.57
C ARG A 160 5.53 6.53 -10.69
N LEU A 161 5.82 5.30 -11.12
CA LEU A 161 5.11 4.68 -12.22
C LEU A 161 3.67 4.32 -11.85
N LEU A 162 3.44 3.80 -10.65
CA LEU A 162 2.09 3.49 -10.16
C LEU A 162 1.28 4.77 -9.94
N TYR A 163 1.87 5.79 -9.31
CA TYR A 163 1.24 7.10 -9.10
C TYR A 163 0.85 7.76 -10.42
N GLU A 164 1.78 7.82 -11.39
CA GLU A 164 1.53 8.48 -12.67
C GLU A 164 0.48 7.75 -13.50
N LYS A 165 0.50 6.41 -13.54
CA LYS A 165 -0.54 5.62 -14.20
C LYS A 165 -1.90 5.82 -13.54
N MET A 166 -1.97 5.76 -12.22
CA MET A 166 -3.19 5.98 -11.45
C MET A 166 -3.74 7.40 -11.69
N LEU A 167 -2.87 8.42 -11.66
CA LEU A 167 -3.25 9.81 -11.93
C LEU A 167 -3.84 9.96 -13.33
N ARG A 168 -3.18 9.44 -14.36
CA ARG A 168 -3.68 9.51 -15.74
C ARG A 168 -5.02 8.77 -15.90
N SER A 169 -5.14 7.58 -15.30
CA SER A 169 -6.35 6.76 -15.34
C SER A 169 -7.54 7.47 -14.67
N VAL A 170 -7.34 8.01 -13.46
CA VAL A 170 -8.37 8.76 -12.73
C VAL A 170 -8.75 10.04 -13.47
N MET A 171 -7.77 10.83 -13.94
CA MET A 171 -8.03 12.09 -14.66
C MET A 171 -8.81 11.90 -15.97
N ARG A 172 -8.69 10.72 -16.58
CA ARG A 172 -9.44 10.36 -17.81
C ARG A 172 -10.69 9.54 -17.53
N SER A 173 -11.07 9.32 -16.27
CA SER A 173 -12.28 8.58 -15.95
C SER A 173 -13.54 9.42 -16.23
N PRO A 174 -14.64 8.83 -16.71
CA PRO A 174 -15.87 9.56 -17.01
C PRO A 174 -16.50 10.16 -15.74
N SER A 175 -17.30 11.22 -15.87
CA SER A 175 -17.96 11.88 -14.73
C SER A 175 -18.72 10.92 -13.80
N ARG A 176 -19.35 9.89 -14.38
CA ARG A 176 -20.05 8.83 -13.63
C ARG A 176 -19.17 8.10 -12.60
N PHE A 177 -17.86 7.98 -12.86
CA PHE A 177 -16.94 7.39 -11.88
C PHE A 177 -16.84 8.26 -10.62
N PHE A 178 -16.77 9.58 -10.77
CA PHE A 178 -16.70 10.53 -9.68
C PHE A 178 -18.03 10.67 -8.92
N ASP A 179 -19.16 10.47 -9.59
CA ASP A 179 -20.47 10.43 -8.93
C ASP A 179 -20.66 9.16 -8.07
N LYS A 180 -20.11 8.03 -8.54
CA LYS A 180 -20.19 6.73 -7.84
C LYS A 180 -19.14 6.57 -6.74
N THR A 181 -18.02 7.25 -6.86
CA THR A 181 -16.84 7.03 -6.00
C THR A 181 -16.65 8.23 -5.08
N PRO A 182 -16.74 8.06 -3.75
CA PRO A 182 -16.53 9.16 -2.81
C PRO A 182 -15.15 9.79 -2.98
N SER A 183 -15.08 11.13 -2.95
CA SER A 183 -13.82 11.88 -3.07
C SER A 183 -12.78 11.47 -2.02
N GLY A 184 -13.22 11.18 -0.79
CA GLY A 184 -12.36 10.66 0.27
C GLY A 184 -11.71 9.31 -0.04
N ARG A 185 -12.36 8.45 -0.84
CA ARG A 185 -11.79 7.17 -1.29
C ARG A 185 -10.65 7.40 -2.27
N ILE A 186 -10.86 8.28 -3.26
CA ILE A 186 -9.83 8.68 -4.24
C ILE A 186 -8.64 9.32 -3.50
N LEU A 187 -8.91 10.23 -2.56
CA LEU A 187 -7.86 10.87 -1.76
C LEU A 187 -7.06 9.85 -0.95
N ASN A 188 -7.71 8.88 -0.31
CA ASN A 188 -7.03 7.82 0.43
C ASN A 188 -6.11 6.96 -0.47
N ARG A 189 -6.48 6.74 -1.75
CA ARG A 189 -5.59 6.07 -2.71
C ARG A 189 -4.33 6.88 -2.97
N PHE A 190 -4.47 8.16 -3.32
CA PHE A 190 -3.33 9.04 -3.61
C PHE A 190 -2.48 9.41 -2.41
N SER A 191 -3.01 9.31 -1.19
CA SER A 191 -2.30 9.61 0.05
C SER A 191 -1.82 8.33 0.72
N LYS A 192 -2.65 7.67 1.54
CA LYS A 192 -2.25 6.56 2.41
C LYS A 192 -1.77 5.32 1.66
N ASP A 193 -2.41 4.97 0.56
CA ASP A 193 -2.06 3.74 -0.16
C ASP A 193 -0.75 3.92 -0.94
N ILE A 194 -0.55 5.09 -1.58
CA ILE A 194 0.75 5.46 -2.17
C ILE A 194 1.83 5.61 -1.08
N ASP A 195 1.56 6.25 0.05
CA ASP A 195 2.50 6.37 1.18
C ASP A 195 2.98 5.00 1.68
N THR A 196 2.09 4.00 1.70
CA THR A 196 2.47 2.61 2.05
C THR A 196 3.43 1.99 1.01
N ILE A 197 3.21 2.29 -0.26
CA ILE A 197 4.05 1.81 -1.38
C ILE A 197 5.42 2.49 -1.33
N ASP A 198 5.44 3.78 -1.00
CA ASP A 198 6.64 4.63 -0.92
C ASP A 198 7.49 4.31 0.33
N GLY A 199 6.83 4.12 1.47
CA GLY A 199 7.44 4.20 2.80
C GLY A 199 7.84 2.87 3.45
N GLY A 200 7.72 1.71 2.78
CA GLY A 200 8.18 0.47 3.40
C GLY A 200 7.84 -0.86 2.73
N LEU A 201 7.00 -0.87 1.69
CA LEU A 201 6.64 -2.12 1.02
C LEU A 201 7.88 -2.91 0.53
N GLN A 202 8.85 -2.21 -0.08
CA GLN A 202 10.07 -2.87 -0.56
C GLN A 202 10.93 -3.41 0.57
N ASP A 203 11.04 -2.66 1.67
CA ASP A 203 11.80 -3.10 2.85
C ASP A 203 11.22 -4.38 3.41
N PHE A 204 9.88 -4.51 3.50
CA PHE A 204 9.25 -5.76 3.93
C PHE A 204 9.55 -6.93 2.98
N MET A 205 9.54 -6.71 1.66
CA MET A 205 9.92 -7.75 0.69
C MET A 205 11.38 -8.21 0.88
N ILE A 206 12.31 -7.25 1.01
CA ILE A 206 13.73 -7.52 1.23
C ILE A 206 13.94 -8.25 2.55
N GLN A 207 13.27 -7.83 3.62
CA GLN A 207 13.37 -8.47 4.93
C GLN A 207 12.84 -9.90 4.90
N VAL A 208 11.70 -10.16 4.25
CA VAL A 208 11.19 -11.54 4.07
C VAL A 208 12.21 -12.41 3.34
N LEU A 209 12.76 -11.93 2.22
CA LEU A 209 13.76 -12.67 1.45
C LEU A 209 15.03 -12.91 2.27
N SER A 210 15.53 -11.89 2.95
CA SER A 210 16.70 -11.99 3.83
C SER A 210 16.48 -13.04 4.92
N GLN A 211 15.35 -13.02 5.63
CA GLN A 211 15.06 -14.01 6.68
C GLN A 211 14.93 -15.43 6.12
N MET A 212 14.38 -15.61 4.91
CA MET A 212 14.32 -16.93 4.25
C MET A 212 15.70 -17.46 3.88
N ILE A 213 16.61 -16.59 3.41
CA ILE A 213 17.99 -16.95 3.10
C ILE A 213 18.75 -17.28 4.40
N THR A 214 18.67 -16.44 5.42
CA THR A 214 19.29 -16.68 6.73
C THR A 214 18.79 -17.99 7.36
N LEU A 215 17.49 -18.28 7.28
CA LEU A 215 16.91 -19.53 7.75
C LEU A 215 17.51 -20.75 7.03
N SER A 216 17.59 -20.68 5.69
CA SER A 216 18.14 -21.75 4.85
C SER A 216 19.61 -22.01 5.15
N VAL A 217 20.41 -20.95 5.28
CA VAL A 217 21.84 -21.03 5.63
C VAL A 217 22.05 -21.56 7.04
N ALA A 218 21.25 -21.11 8.01
CA ALA A 218 21.31 -21.60 9.38
C ALA A 218 21.04 -23.11 9.46
N VAL A 219 19.94 -23.58 8.87
CA VAL A 219 19.59 -25.01 8.83
C VAL A 219 20.68 -25.81 8.11
N GLY A 220 21.13 -25.36 6.94
CA GLY A 220 22.19 -26.04 6.18
C GLY A 220 23.50 -26.18 6.98
N THR A 221 23.89 -25.14 7.72
CA THR A 221 25.11 -25.17 8.55
C THR A 221 24.97 -26.14 9.73
N ILE A 222 23.81 -26.18 10.38
CA ILE A 222 23.58 -27.09 11.51
C ILE A 222 23.53 -28.54 11.02
N VAL A 223 22.86 -28.81 9.89
CA VAL A 223 22.77 -30.15 9.31
C VAL A 223 24.15 -30.68 8.87
N TYR A 224 25.03 -29.79 8.38
CA TYR A 224 26.41 -30.17 8.07
C TYR A 224 27.18 -30.69 9.31
N ALA A 225 26.98 -30.07 10.48
CA ALA A 225 27.65 -30.48 11.72
C ALA A 225 26.92 -31.61 12.46
N VAL A 226 25.58 -31.61 12.42
CA VAL A 226 24.70 -32.53 13.16
C VAL A 226 23.56 -32.99 12.24
N PRO A 227 23.76 -34.02 11.40
CA PRO A 227 22.77 -34.42 10.39
C PRO A 227 21.39 -34.80 10.97
N PHE A 228 21.35 -35.38 12.17
CA PHE A 228 20.10 -35.75 12.84
C PHE A 228 19.24 -34.53 13.27
N PHE A 229 19.80 -33.32 13.33
CA PHE A 229 19.08 -32.10 13.74
C PHE A 229 17.89 -31.76 12.81
N LEU A 230 17.89 -32.27 11.59
CA LEU A 230 16.83 -32.05 10.61
C LEU A 230 15.44 -32.46 11.16
N VAL A 231 15.36 -33.56 11.92
CA VAL A 231 14.09 -34.02 12.51
C VAL A 231 13.58 -33.04 13.59
N PRO A 232 14.36 -32.68 14.63
CA PRO A 232 14.00 -31.62 15.56
C PRO A 232 13.67 -30.29 14.87
N ALA A 233 14.41 -29.89 13.85
CA ALA A 233 14.17 -28.64 13.12
C ALA A 233 12.76 -28.61 12.52
N PHE A 234 12.34 -29.66 11.81
CA PHE A 234 10.99 -29.72 11.24
C PHE A 234 9.88 -29.71 12.31
N VAL A 235 10.07 -30.45 13.42
CA VAL A 235 9.09 -30.45 14.52
C VAL A 235 8.97 -29.06 15.14
N ILE A 236 10.10 -28.40 15.40
CA ILE A 236 10.14 -27.04 15.95
C ILE A 236 9.50 -26.05 14.97
N ALA A 237 9.82 -26.10 13.68
CA ALA A 237 9.21 -25.25 12.66
C ALA A 237 7.69 -25.43 12.60
N TYR A 238 7.21 -26.68 12.64
CA TYR A 238 5.78 -26.98 12.64
C TYR A 238 5.07 -26.37 13.86
N ILE A 239 5.63 -26.52 15.06
CA ILE A 239 5.06 -25.93 16.29
C ILE A 239 5.05 -24.39 16.20
N HIS A 240 6.11 -23.78 15.67
CA HIS A 240 6.14 -22.33 15.44
C HIS A 240 5.04 -21.88 14.48
N LEU A 241 4.85 -22.57 13.35
CA LEU A 241 3.78 -22.27 12.40
C LEU A 241 2.38 -22.49 13.00
N TRP A 242 2.23 -23.45 13.89
CA TRP A 242 0.97 -23.67 14.61
C TRP A 242 0.64 -22.49 15.54
N PHE A 243 1.59 -22.02 16.35
CA PHE A 243 1.41 -20.81 17.16
C PHE A 243 1.17 -19.56 16.31
N ALA A 244 1.90 -19.43 15.20
CA ALA A 244 1.78 -18.34 14.25
C ALA A 244 0.36 -18.16 13.71
N ARG A 245 -0.32 -19.26 13.33
CA ARG A 245 -1.70 -19.22 12.82
C ARG A 245 -2.67 -18.61 13.82
N GLY A 246 -2.58 -19.01 15.09
CA GLY A 246 -3.40 -18.43 16.15
C GLY A 246 -3.12 -16.94 16.36
N TYR A 247 -1.84 -16.57 16.34
CA TYR A 247 -1.39 -15.19 16.48
C TYR A 247 -1.86 -14.29 15.33
N ILE A 248 -1.73 -14.72 14.07
CA ILE A 248 -2.11 -13.90 12.90
C ILE A 248 -3.61 -13.56 12.97
N ASN A 249 -4.45 -14.55 13.29
CA ASN A 249 -5.89 -14.33 13.39
C ASN A 249 -6.24 -13.33 14.51
N ALA A 250 -5.70 -13.54 15.71
CA ALA A 250 -5.98 -12.67 16.86
C ALA A 250 -5.40 -11.26 16.69
N SER A 251 -4.17 -11.14 16.19
CA SER A 251 -3.50 -9.85 15.97
C SER A 251 -4.19 -9.02 14.90
N ARG A 252 -4.68 -9.64 13.82
CA ARG A 252 -5.46 -8.95 12.77
C ARG A 252 -6.76 -8.38 13.33
N ASP A 253 -7.51 -9.16 14.10
CA ASP A 253 -8.78 -8.71 14.67
C ASP A 253 -8.56 -7.59 15.70
N LEU A 254 -7.51 -7.70 16.55
CA LEU A 254 -7.14 -6.64 17.48
C LEU A 254 -6.70 -5.35 16.78
N ARG A 255 -5.91 -5.44 15.70
CA ARG A 255 -5.48 -4.28 14.90
C ARG A 255 -6.67 -3.63 14.19
N ARG A 256 -7.67 -4.41 13.78
CA ARG A 256 -8.94 -3.89 13.25
C ARG A 256 -9.74 -3.14 14.32
N ILE A 257 -9.85 -3.70 15.53
CA ILE A 257 -10.54 -3.03 16.65
C ILE A 257 -9.82 -1.72 16.98
N GLU A 258 -8.50 -1.74 17.11
CA GLU A 258 -7.68 -0.53 17.38
C GLU A 258 -7.94 0.57 16.34
N SER A 259 -7.81 0.24 15.05
CA SER A 259 -8.06 1.17 13.95
C SER A 259 -9.48 1.75 13.99
N ASN A 260 -10.50 0.91 14.22
CA ASN A 260 -11.89 1.36 14.29
C ASN A 260 -12.15 2.25 15.51
N THR A 261 -11.55 1.94 16.66
CA THR A 261 -11.70 2.77 17.87
C THR A 261 -10.94 4.09 17.81
N ARG A 262 -9.87 4.16 17.00
CA ARG A 262 -9.04 5.35 16.83
C ARG A 262 -9.70 6.44 15.99
N SER A 263 -10.43 6.08 14.93
CA SER A 263 -11.07 7.04 14.03
C SER A 263 -12.01 8.04 14.76
N PRO A 264 -12.89 7.59 15.69
CA PRO A 264 -13.75 8.46 16.47
C PRO A 264 -13.03 9.49 17.36
N ILE A 265 -11.74 9.31 17.68
CA ILE A 265 -10.94 10.30 18.42
C ILE A 265 -10.67 11.51 17.52
N VAL A 266 -10.25 11.26 16.27
CA VAL A 266 -9.90 12.31 15.31
C VAL A 266 -11.14 13.07 14.86
N SER A 267 -12.25 12.37 14.59
CA SER A 267 -13.50 13.03 14.17
C SER A 267 -14.06 13.92 15.28
N SER A 268 -14.15 13.43 16.52
CA SER A 268 -14.61 14.25 17.65
C SER A 268 -13.70 15.43 17.95
N PHE A 269 -12.39 15.30 17.73
CA PHE A 269 -11.48 16.44 17.84
C PHE A 269 -11.74 17.49 16.76
N SER A 270 -11.95 17.06 15.50
CA SER A 270 -12.30 17.96 14.39
C SER A 270 -13.63 18.69 14.63
N GLU A 271 -14.66 17.97 15.09
CA GLU A 271 -15.96 18.56 15.47
C GLU A 271 -15.82 19.57 16.59
N LEU A 272 -14.99 19.27 17.61
CA LEU A 272 -14.73 20.19 18.71
C LEU A 272 -14.03 21.47 18.24
N VAL A 273 -13.09 21.38 17.29
CA VAL A 273 -12.40 22.57 16.74
C VAL A 273 -13.38 23.48 16.00
N VAL A 274 -14.27 22.91 15.19
CA VAL A 274 -15.31 23.66 14.46
C VAL A 274 -16.33 24.26 15.45
N GLY A 275 -16.74 23.49 16.46
CA GLY A 275 -17.76 23.87 17.45
C GLY A 275 -17.22 24.54 18.72
N ILE A 276 -15.95 24.95 18.76
CA ILE A 276 -15.29 25.32 20.02
C ILE A 276 -15.96 26.49 20.73
N VAL A 277 -16.46 27.46 19.98
CA VAL A 277 -17.15 28.64 20.51
C VAL A 277 -18.44 28.22 21.20
N THR A 278 -19.22 27.33 20.56
CA THR A 278 -20.45 26.78 21.11
C THR A 278 -20.19 26.00 22.39
N VAL A 279 -19.19 25.13 22.41
CA VAL A 279 -18.87 24.31 23.61
C VAL A 279 -18.49 25.19 24.81
N ARG A 280 -17.71 26.26 24.59
CA ARG A 280 -17.35 27.22 25.63
C ARG A 280 -18.53 28.08 26.08
N ALA A 281 -19.38 28.51 25.14
CA ALA A 281 -20.57 29.30 25.46
C ALA A 281 -21.53 28.54 26.40
N PHE A 282 -21.64 27.21 26.25
CA PHE A 282 -22.47 26.35 27.10
C PHE A 282 -21.71 25.74 28.30
N GLY A 283 -20.44 26.10 28.55
CA GLY A 283 -19.65 25.59 29.68
C GLY A 283 -19.54 24.06 29.73
N SER A 284 -19.56 23.40 28.56
CA SER A 284 -19.65 21.94 28.44
C SER A 284 -18.28 21.26 28.23
N GLU A 285 -17.17 21.96 28.48
CA GLU A 285 -15.82 21.49 28.18
C GLU A 285 -15.48 20.18 28.90
N LYS A 286 -15.87 20.05 30.17
CA LYS A 286 -15.63 18.82 30.96
C LYS A 286 -16.35 17.61 30.39
N SER A 287 -17.56 17.78 29.86
CA SER A 287 -18.34 16.70 29.25
C SER A 287 -17.65 16.18 27.98
N PHE A 288 -17.24 17.12 27.10
CA PHE A 288 -16.48 16.78 25.90
C PHE A 288 -15.13 16.13 26.22
N LEU A 289 -14.40 16.64 27.22
CA LEU A 289 -13.13 16.08 27.66
C LEU A 289 -13.30 14.64 28.21
N ASN A 290 -14.30 14.40 29.05
CA ASN A 290 -14.59 13.05 29.56
C ASN A 290 -14.97 12.07 28.45
N ASN A 291 -15.76 12.51 27.46
CA ASN A 291 -16.08 11.68 26.29
C ASN A 291 -14.80 11.32 25.51
N MET A 292 -13.90 12.30 25.33
CA MET A 292 -12.61 12.07 24.69
C MET A 292 -11.76 11.05 25.45
N TYR A 293 -11.66 11.16 26.78
CA TYR A 293 -10.95 10.17 27.60
C TYR A 293 -11.51 8.76 27.44
N GLN A 294 -12.83 8.57 27.43
CA GLN A 294 -13.43 7.25 27.20
C GLN A 294 -13.07 6.66 25.82
N ARG A 295 -12.98 7.49 24.78
CA ARG A 295 -12.57 7.05 23.44
C ARG A 295 -11.08 6.67 23.40
N VAL A 296 -10.24 7.47 24.05
CA VAL A 296 -8.80 7.19 24.20
C VAL A 296 -8.59 5.89 24.97
N ASP A 297 -9.27 5.69 26.10
CA ASP A 297 -9.14 4.47 26.93
C ASP A 297 -9.51 3.21 26.16
N ARG A 298 -10.60 3.25 25.37
CA ARG A 298 -11.00 2.11 24.52
C ARG A 298 -9.94 1.78 23.47
N THR A 299 -9.36 2.80 22.85
CA THR A 299 -8.30 2.64 21.85
C THR A 299 -7.01 2.12 22.48
N GLN A 300 -6.64 2.63 23.65
CA GLN A 300 -5.49 2.18 24.41
C GLN A 300 -5.67 0.73 24.90
N ALA A 301 -6.85 0.33 25.33
CA ALA A 301 -7.13 -1.06 25.71
C ALA A 301 -6.92 -2.01 24.52
N ALA A 302 -7.44 -1.67 23.33
CA ALA A 302 -7.22 -2.47 22.12
C ALA A 302 -5.73 -2.56 21.75
N THR A 303 -5.01 -1.43 21.84
CA THR A 303 -3.57 -1.34 21.58
C THR A 303 -2.77 -2.18 22.57
N HIS A 304 -3.13 -2.14 23.85
CA HIS A 304 -2.49 -2.93 24.90
C HIS A 304 -2.62 -4.43 24.63
N TYR A 305 -3.82 -4.93 24.34
CA TYR A 305 -4.03 -6.34 24.01
C TYR A 305 -3.27 -6.77 22.74
N TYR A 306 -3.19 -5.91 21.72
CA TYR A 306 -2.37 -6.16 20.54
C TYR A 306 -0.87 -6.36 20.90
N TRP A 307 -0.30 -5.50 21.74
CA TRP A 307 1.08 -5.66 22.21
C TRP A 307 1.28 -6.87 23.12
N MET A 308 0.29 -7.22 23.94
CA MET A 308 0.34 -8.45 24.75
C MET A 308 0.32 -9.71 23.89
N CYS A 309 -0.45 -9.74 22.79
CA CYS A 309 -0.40 -10.83 21.81
C CYS A 309 0.99 -10.97 21.16
N ASN A 310 1.64 -9.85 20.83
CA ASN A 310 3.02 -9.85 20.32
C ASN A 310 4.00 -10.43 21.37
N ARG A 311 3.88 -10.01 22.63
CA ARG A 311 4.74 -10.50 23.72
C ARG A 311 4.55 -11.99 23.99
N TRP A 312 3.31 -12.46 23.93
CA TRP A 312 2.97 -13.89 24.05
C TRP A 312 3.65 -14.73 22.95
N LEU A 313 3.60 -14.26 21.69
CA LEU A 313 4.25 -14.96 20.58
C LEU A 313 5.77 -15.01 20.78
N LEU A 314 6.38 -13.86 21.11
CA LEU A 314 7.82 -13.74 21.35
C LEU A 314 8.28 -14.74 22.42
N PHE A 315 7.59 -14.79 23.56
CA PHE A 315 7.92 -15.73 24.64
C PHE A 315 7.89 -17.20 24.19
N ARG A 316 6.90 -17.59 23.37
CA ARG A 316 6.78 -18.97 22.85
C ARG A 316 7.91 -19.30 21.86
N PHE A 317 8.23 -18.37 20.97
CA PHE A 317 9.31 -18.52 19.99
C PHE A 317 10.67 -18.60 20.68
N ASP A 318 10.95 -17.72 21.66
CA ASP A 318 12.21 -17.75 22.41
C ASP A 318 12.35 -19.04 23.23
N SER A 319 11.26 -19.55 23.83
CA SER A 319 11.29 -20.81 24.60
C SER A 319 11.61 -22.02 23.71
N LEU A 320 10.95 -22.13 22.55
CA LEU A 320 11.26 -23.18 21.56
C LEU A 320 12.65 -22.99 20.95
N GLY A 321 13.10 -21.75 20.87
CA GLY A 321 14.43 -21.44 20.39
C GLY A 321 15.54 -21.85 21.33
N ALA A 322 15.36 -21.64 22.63
CA ALA A 322 16.27 -22.17 23.65
C ALA A 322 16.36 -23.70 23.56
N LEU A 323 15.24 -24.39 23.31
CA LEU A 323 15.23 -25.85 23.08
C LEU A 323 16.00 -26.22 21.80
N SER A 324 15.83 -25.45 20.71
CA SER A 324 16.59 -25.65 19.47
C SER A 324 18.10 -25.53 19.69
N VAL A 325 18.53 -24.51 20.44
CA VAL A 325 19.94 -24.31 20.80
C VAL A 325 20.45 -25.47 21.65
N LEU A 326 19.68 -25.91 22.65
CA LEU A 326 20.04 -27.05 23.50
C LEU A 326 20.26 -28.33 22.68
N ILE A 327 19.33 -28.67 21.78
CA ILE A 327 19.42 -29.87 20.94
C ILE A 327 20.61 -29.78 19.98
N ALA A 328 20.79 -28.63 19.32
CA ALA A 328 21.91 -28.42 18.39
C ALA A 328 23.27 -28.52 19.10
N THR A 329 23.38 -27.92 20.30
CA THR A 329 24.60 -27.96 21.12
C THR A 329 24.89 -29.38 21.61
N ALA A 330 23.90 -30.07 22.17
CA ALA A 330 24.06 -31.45 22.63
C ALA A 330 24.44 -32.39 21.47
N GLY A 331 23.79 -32.25 20.31
CA GLY A 331 24.12 -33.03 19.12
C GLY A 331 25.54 -32.75 18.61
N SER A 332 26.00 -31.49 18.69
CA SER A 332 27.37 -31.12 18.30
C SER A 332 28.42 -31.72 19.24
N LEU A 333 28.15 -31.75 20.55
CA LEU A 333 29.06 -32.35 21.54
C LEU A 333 29.11 -33.88 21.40
N LEU A 334 27.97 -34.53 21.22
CA LEU A 334 27.87 -35.98 21.04
C LEU A 334 28.46 -36.44 19.70
N GLY A 335 28.35 -35.62 18.65
CA GLY A 335 28.90 -35.89 17.32
C GLY A 335 30.40 -35.67 17.19
N GLY A 336 31.11 -35.27 18.25
CA GLY A 336 32.56 -35.05 18.23
C GLY A 336 32.99 -33.85 17.38
N ALA A 337 32.11 -32.85 17.21
CA ALA A 337 32.45 -31.64 16.47
C ALA A 337 33.60 -30.89 17.16
N SER A 338 34.48 -30.25 16.38
CA SER A 338 35.51 -29.37 16.93
C SER A 338 34.88 -28.20 17.70
N ALA A 339 35.61 -27.66 18.70
CA ALA A 339 35.12 -26.56 19.52
C ALA A 339 34.65 -25.35 18.69
N GLY A 340 35.38 -25.03 17.60
CA GLY A 340 35.00 -23.96 16.69
C GLY A 340 33.76 -24.28 15.85
N LEU A 341 33.56 -25.53 15.41
CA LEU A 341 32.34 -25.94 14.71
C LEU A 341 31.13 -25.92 15.64
N ALA A 342 31.28 -26.38 16.89
CA ALA A 342 30.23 -26.31 17.90
C ALA A 342 29.81 -24.86 18.18
N GLY A 343 30.76 -23.91 18.24
CA GLY A 343 30.49 -22.49 18.35
C GLY A 343 29.63 -21.94 17.19
N ILE A 344 29.95 -22.33 15.94
CA ILE A 344 29.13 -21.97 14.77
C ILE A 344 27.72 -22.55 14.90
N VAL A 345 27.57 -23.82 15.29
CA VAL A 345 26.26 -24.47 15.45
C VAL A 345 25.38 -23.73 16.45
N ILE A 346 25.93 -23.29 17.58
CA ILE A 346 25.19 -22.52 18.60
C ILE A 346 24.68 -21.20 18.02
N VAL A 347 25.54 -20.43 17.34
CA VAL A 347 25.16 -19.14 16.74
C VAL A 347 24.12 -19.35 15.62
N GLN A 348 24.26 -20.41 14.82
CA GLN A 348 23.31 -20.73 13.76
C GLN A 348 21.97 -21.23 14.30
N ALA A 349 21.95 -21.96 15.41
CA ALA A 349 20.71 -22.35 16.08
C ALA A 349 19.92 -21.13 16.57
N GLN A 350 20.59 -20.08 17.06
CA GLN A 350 19.93 -18.80 17.36
C GLN A 350 19.41 -18.10 16.10
N ALA A 351 20.19 -18.09 15.02
CA ALA A 351 19.78 -17.50 13.74
C ALA A 351 18.55 -18.19 13.14
N TYR A 352 18.45 -19.52 13.26
CA TYR A 352 17.29 -20.30 12.85
C TYR A 352 15.99 -19.82 13.52
N VAL A 353 16.00 -19.70 14.85
CA VAL A 353 14.83 -19.28 15.64
C VAL A 353 14.46 -17.84 15.33
N ARG A 354 15.47 -16.96 15.28
CA ARG A 354 15.27 -15.54 14.96
C ARG A 354 14.68 -15.39 13.55
N GLY A 355 15.18 -16.16 12.59
CA GLY A 355 14.70 -16.18 11.21
C GLY A 355 13.23 -16.61 11.11
N LEU A 356 12.81 -17.63 11.88
CA LEU A 356 11.40 -18.03 11.95
C LEU A 356 10.50 -16.92 12.51
N TYR A 357 10.90 -16.30 13.63
CA TYR A 357 10.12 -15.23 14.27
C TYR A 357 9.99 -14.01 13.37
N TRP A 358 11.12 -13.46 12.91
CA TRP A 358 11.13 -12.25 12.11
C TRP A 358 10.61 -12.50 10.70
N GLY A 359 10.89 -13.66 10.10
CA GLY A 359 10.36 -14.04 8.79
C GLY A 359 8.84 -14.06 8.78
N LEU A 360 8.21 -14.66 9.79
CA LEU A 360 6.75 -14.64 9.94
C LEU A 360 6.19 -13.22 10.12
N ARG A 361 6.84 -12.41 10.96
CA ARG A 361 6.39 -11.04 11.23
C ARG A 361 6.47 -10.19 9.97
N PHE A 362 7.62 -10.21 9.29
CA PHE A 362 7.80 -9.46 8.04
C PHE A 362 6.89 -9.97 6.94
N TRP A 363 6.62 -11.28 6.88
CA TRP A 363 5.63 -11.83 5.96
C TRP A 363 4.24 -11.23 6.21
N THR A 364 3.82 -11.16 7.48
CA THR A 364 2.52 -10.61 7.86
C THR A 364 2.40 -9.13 7.51
N GLU A 365 3.44 -8.32 7.77
CA GLU A 365 3.44 -6.90 7.39
C GLU A 365 3.48 -6.73 5.87
N LEU A 366 4.26 -7.55 5.14
CA LEU A 366 4.29 -7.55 3.67
C LEU A 366 2.89 -7.82 3.09
N GLU A 367 2.20 -8.85 3.58
CA GLU A 367 0.85 -9.19 3.13
C GLU A 367 -0.14 -8.05 3.40
N GLN A 368 -0.01 -7.36 4.55
CA GLN A 368 -0.83 -6.19 4.85
C GLN A 368 -0.53 -4.99 3.94
N SER A 369 0.75 -4.70 3.69
CA SER A 369 1.16 -3.58 2.82
C SER A 369 0.78 -3.81 1.35
N LEU A 370 0.77 -5.06 0.89
CA LEU A 370 0.36 -5.38 -0.48
C LEU A 370 -1.12 -5.13 -0.77
N ASN A 371 -1.98 -5.12 0.25
CA ASN A 371 -3.38 -4.69 0.08
C ASN A 371 -3.48 -3.23 -0.40
N SER A 372 -2.49 -2.38 -0.12
CA SER A 372 -2.42 -1.03 -0.70
C SER A 372 -2.12 -1.07 -2.20
N VAL A 373 -1.24 -1.96 -2.64
CA VAL A 373 -0.95 -2.16 -4.08
C VAL A 373 -2.18 -2.70 -4.80
N GLU A 374 -2.89 -3.68 -4.22
CA GLU A 374 -4.11 -4.23 -4.79
C GLU A 374 -5.16 -3.13 -5.01
N ARG A 375 -5.37 -2.29 -3.99
CA ARG A 375 -6.29 -1.14 -4.06
C ARG A 375 -5.86 -0.07 -5.06
N VAL A 376 -4.56 0.16 -5.23
CA VAL A 376 -4.04 1.05 -6.31
C VAL A 376 -4.24 0.41 -7.68
N GLN A 377 -4.07 -0.91 -7.80
CA GLN A 377 -4.22 -1.65 -9.05
C GLN A 377 -5.65 -1.52 -9.63
N GLU A 378 -6.68 -1.48 -8.78
CA GLU A 378 -8.06 -1.23 -9.19
C GLU A 378 -8.23 0.12 -9.92
N TYR A 379 -7.36 1.09 -9.66
CA TYR A 379 -7.40 2.43 -10.25
C TYR A 379 -6.44 2.59 -11.44
N LEU A 380 -5.59 1.60 -11.72
CA LEU A 380 -4.63 1.69 -12.84
C LEU A 380 -5.32 1.59 -14.20
N ASP A 381 -6.38 0.80 -14.29
CA ASP A 381 -7.09 0.49 -15.54
C ASP A 381 -8.59 0.84 -15.43
N LEU A 382 -8.90 2.09 -15.05
CA LEU A 382 -10.29 2.56 -15.01
C LEU A 382 -10.83 2.77 -16.43
N PRO A 383 -12.15 2.66 -16.64
CA PRO A 383 -12.77 3.02 -17.91
C PRO A 383 -12.41 4.46 -18.28
N SER A 384 -11.74 4.64 -19.41
CA SER A 384 -11.31 5.95 -19.91
C SER A 384 -12.43 6.60 -20.71
N GLU A 385 -12.56 7.92 -20.64
CA GLU A 385 -13.40 8.71 -21.55
C GLU A 385 -12.91 8.55 -23.00
N PRO A 386 -13.77 8.82 -24.00
CA PRO A 386 -13.39 8.81 -25.40
C PRO A 386 -12.07 9.57 -25.67
N PRO A 387 -11.31 9.19 -26.70
CA PRO A 387 -10.01 9.79 -26.97
C PRO A 387 -10.10 11.31 -27.12
N ALA A 388 -9.13 12.01 -26.52
CA ALA A 388 -9.01 13.47 -26.59
C ALA A 388 -8.92 13.97 -28.03
N ILE A 389 -8.18 13.26 -28.88
CA ILE A 389 -7.96 13.58 -30.30
C ILE A 389 -8.24 12.34 -31.14
N ILE A 390 -8.95 12.51 -32.26
CA ILE A 390 -9.20 11.47 -33.27
C ILE A 390 -8.61 11.95 -34.59
N GLU A 391 -7.37 11.53 -34.89
CA GLU A 391 -6.61 12.00 -36.07
C GLU A 391 -7.36 11.75 -37.40
N SER A 392 -8.10 10.66 -37.49
CA SER A 392 -8.85 10.31 -38.71
C SER A 392 -10.05 11.22 -38.99
N ASN A 393 -10.50 12.01 -38.00
CA ASN A 393 -11.71 12.83 -38.11
C ASN A 393 -11.59 14.15 -37.35
N ARG A 394 -10.48 14.88 -37.54
CA ARG A 394 -10.32 16.20 -36.94
C ARG A 394 -11.14 17.24 -37.69
N PRO A 395 -11.85 18.14 -36.98
CA PRO A 395 -12.56 19.22 -37.63
C PRO A 395 -11.58 20.21 -38.29
N PRO A 396 -11.99 20.93 -39.35
CA PRO A 396 -11.17 21.97 -39.97
C PRO A 396 -10.71 23.03 -38.96
N ALA A 397 -9.56 23.67 -39.17
CA ALA A 397 -9.03 24.67 -38.24
C ALA A 397 -9.97 25.88 -38.00
N ALA A 398 -10.81 26.20 -38.99
CA ALA A 398 -11.82 27.25 -38.94
C ALA A 398 -13.13 26.81 -38.24
N TRP A 399 -13.27 25.54 -37.87
CA TRP A 399 -14.43 25.04 -37.16
C TRP A 399 -14.38 25.51 -35.68
N PRO A 400 -15.51 25.95 -35.12
CA PRO A 400 -16.84 26.11 -35.75
C PRO A 400 -16.96 27.40 -36.61
N SER A 401 -17.60 27.28 -37.78
CA SER A 401 -17.68 28.28 -38.86
C SER A 401 -19.11 28.69 -39.27
N ALA A 402 -20.13 28.37 -38.46
CA ALA A 402 -21.49 28.90 -38.59
C ALA A 402 -22.25 28.47 -39.87
N THR A 403 -22.28 27.17 -40.15
CA THR A 403 -23.03 26.60 -41.28
C THR A 403 -24.42 26.13 -40.86
N LYS A 404 -25.41 26.33 -41.74
CA LYS A 404 -26.79 25.87 -41.50
C LYS A 404 -26.89 24.36 -41.62
N ALA A 405 -27.15 23.67 -40.52
CA ALA A 405 -27.45 22.24 -40.51
C ALA A 405 -28.96 21.96 -40.43
N HIS A 406 -29.41 20.87 -41.06
CA HIS A 406 -30.78 20.38 -40.93
C HIS A 406 -30.86 19.44 -39.72
N ALA A 407 -31.53 19.89 -38.65
CA ALA A 407 -31.77 19.13 -37.44
C ALA A 407 -33.23 19.27 -37.01
N THR A 408 -33.72 18.33 -36.20
CA THR A 408 -35.10 18.36 -35.66
C THR A 408 -35.35 19.59 -34.77
N CYS A 409 -34.30 20.11 -34.13
CA CYS A 409 -34.31 21.37 -33.38
C CYS A 409 -33.11 22.22 -33.85
N PRO A 410 -33.24 23.00 -34.93
CA PRO A 410 -32.13 23.76 -35.49
C PRO A 410 -31.94 25.08 -34.74
N ILE A 411 -30.69 25.36 -34.32
CA ILE A 411 -30.26 26.63 -33.75
C ILE A 411 -29.47 27.37 -34.84
N GLN A 412 -29.88 28.59 -35.19
CA GLN A 412 -29.19 29.37 -36.21
C GLN A 412 -27.89 29.98 -35.67
N PRO A 413 -26.91 30.25 -36.54
CA PRO A 413 -25.72 30.98 -36.12
C PRO A 413 -26.04 32.33 -35.49
N ALA A 414 -25.30 32.69 -34.44
CA ALA A 414 -25.47 33.92 -33.66
C ALA A 414 -26.87 34.10 -33.02
N GLU A 415 -27.65 33.03 -32.89
CA GLU A 415 -28.94 33.04 -32.20
C GLU A 415 -28.75 32.93 -30.68
N ARG A 416 -29.51 33.74 -29.93
CA ARG A 416 -29.53 33.68 -28.45
C ARG A 416 -30.75 32.89 -28.01
N ILE A 417 -30.52 31.74 -27.38
CA ILE A 417 -31.60 30.84 -26.96
C ILE A 417 -31.63 30.75 -25.42
N GLY A 418 -32.81 30.97 -24.86
CA GLY A 418 -33.09 30.71 -23.45
C GLY A 418 -33.72 29.33 -23.27
N ILE A 419 -33.15 28.51 -22.38
CA ILE A 419 -33.70 27.20 -22.02
C ILE A 419 -34.40 27.34 -20.67
N VAL A 420 -35.72 27.14 -20.65
CA VAL A 420 -36.56 27.24 -19.45
C VAL A 420 -37.22 25.90 -19.11
N GLY A 421 -37.42 25.65 -17.83
CA GLY A 421 -38.07 24.43 -17.34
C GLY A 421 -37.95 24.28 -15.84
N ARG A 422 -38.85 23.51 -15.22
CA ARG A 422 -38.86 23.22 -13.77
C ARG A 422 -37.51 22.62 -13.31
N THR A 423 -37.18 22.72 -12.03
CA THR A 423 -36.01 22.01 -11.45
C THR A 423 -36.11 20.52 -11.75
N GLY A 424 -35.00 19.88 -12.11
CA GLY A 424 -35.00 18.46 -12.50
C GLY A 424 -35.41 18.15 -13.96
N SER A 425 -35.83 19.14 -14.76
CA SER A 425 -36.20 18.94 -16.19
C SER A 425 -35.05 18.57 -17.14
N GLY A 426 -33.82 18.38 -16.63
CA GLY A 426 -32.67 17.98 -17.45
C GLY A 426 -31.92 19.12 -18.15
N LYS A 427 -32.17 20.39 -17.79
CA LYS A 427 -31.47 21.56 -18.37
C LYS A 427 -29.94 21.45 -18.25
N SER A 428 -29.44 21.13 -17.05
CA SER A 428 -28.01 20.94 -16.82
C SER A 428 -27.48 19.70 -17.55
N THR A 429 -28.28 18.64 -17.64
CA THR A 429 -27.93 17.42 -18.38
C THR A 429 -27.78 17.70 -19.88
N LEU A 430 -28.62 18.56 -20.47
CA LEU A 430 -28.49 19.00 -21.85
C LEU A 430 -27.17 19.74 -22.09
N ALA A 431 -26.78 20.63 -21.16
CA ALA A 431 -25.48 21.30 -21.22
C ALA A 431 -24.31 20.30 -21.13
N LEU A 432 -24.39 19.31 -20.22
CA LEU A 432 -23.37 18.26 -20.09
C LEU A 432 -23.27 17.37 -21.34
N ALA A 433 -24.38 17.11 -22.03
CA ALA A 433 -24.42 16.34 -23.27
C ALA A 433 -23.75 17.09 -24.44
N LEU A 434 -23.88 18.42 -24.52
CA LEU A 434 -23.20 19.25 -25.53
C LEU A 434 -21.67 19.16 -25.40
N PHE A 435 -21.14 19.07 -24.17
CA PHE A 435 -19.71 18.91 -23.90
C PHE A 435 -19.24 17.45 -23.87
N ARG A 436 -20.16 16.50 -24.13
CA ARG A 436 -19.93 15.05 -24.04
C ARG A 436 -19.30 14.63 -22.71
N PHE A 437 -19.78 15.20 -21.59
CA PHE A 437 -19.56 14.60 -20.27
C PHE A 437 -20.46 13.39 -20.06
N VAL A 438 -21.61 13.40 -20.73
CA VAL A 438 -22.53 12.27 -20.86
C VAL A 438 -22.83 12.11 -22.35
N ASP A 439 -22.46 10.97 -22.95
CA ASP A 439 -22.79 10.70 -24.34
C ASP A 439 -24.32 10.50 -24.52
N PRO A 440 -24.90 10.97 -25.64
CA PRO A 440 -26.33 10.83 -25.90
C PRO A 440 -26.74 9.36 -25.99
N SER A 441 -27.78 8.96 -25.25
CA SER A 441 -28.27 7.57 -25.28
C SER A 441 -28.96 7.19 -26.59
N ALA A 442 -29.53 8.17 -27.30
CA ALA A 442 -30.14 8.04 -28.61
C ALA A 442 -30.07 9.39 -29.35
N GLY A 443 -30.12 9.34 -30.69
CA GLY A 443 -30.01 10.53 -31.54
C GLY A 443 -28.57 11.02 -31.70
N LYS A 444 -28.42 12.22 -32.27
CA LYS A 444 -27.13 12.84 -32.59
C LYS A 444 -27.17 14.33 -32.34
N ILE A 445 -26.04 14.89 -31.92
CA ILE A 445 -25.85 16.35 -31.82
C ILE A 445 -24.88 16.73 -32.93
N ILE A 446 -25.33 17.62 -33.82
CA ILE A 446 -24.58 18.02 -35.01
C ILE A 446 -24.22 19.50 -34.87
N LEU A 447 -22.94 19.82 -35.01
CA LEU A 447 -22.41 21.18 -34.95
C LEU A 447 -21.65 21.48 -36.25
N ASP A 448 -22.15 22.44 -37.04
CA ASP A 448 -21.65 22.76 -38.38
C ASP A 448 -21.53 21.55 -39.33
N GLY A 449 -22.56 20.70 -39.32
CA GLY A 449 -22.63 19.50 -40.17
C GLY A 449 -21.79 18.32 -39.66
N ILE A 450 -21.04 18.48 -38.57
CA ILE A 450 -20.21 17.43 -37.97
C ILE A 450 -20.91 16.87 -36.73
N ASP A 451 -21.03 15.54 -36.66
CA ASP A 451 -21.50 14.83 -35.47
C ASP A 451 -20.43 14.93 -34.36
N ILE A 452 -20.79 15.51 -33.21
CA ILE A 452 -19.83 15.71 -32.11
C ILE A 452 -19.31 14.38 -31.54
N THR A 453 -20.04 13.27 -31.75
CA THR A 453 -19.61 11.94 -31.31
C THR A 453 -18.45 11.38 -32.13
N ALA A 454 -18.26 11.89 -33.35
CA ALA A 454 -17.26 11.42 -34.29
C ALA A 454 -15.89 12.12 -34.15
N ILE A 455 -15.83 13.24 -33.44
CA ILE A 455 -14.59 14.03 -33.21
C ILE A 455 -14.02 13.80 -31.80
N GLY A 456 -12.74 14.15 -31.62
CA GLY A 456 -12.07 14.07 -30.31
C GLY A 456 -12.64 15.06 -29.29
N LEU A 457 -12.61 14.69 -28.01
CA LEU A 457 -13.17 15.52 -26.93
C LEU A 457 -12.44 16.85 -26.75
N ASP A 458 -11.13 16.89 -26.96
CA ASP A 458 -10.31 18.10 -26.79
C ASP A 458 -10.55 19.08 -27.95
N ASP A 459 -10.67 18.56 -29.18
CA ASP A 459 -11.03 19.34 -30.35
C ASP A 459 -12.44 19.98 -30.20
N LEU A 460 -13.38 19.28 -29.56
CA LEU A 460 -14.72 19.80 -29.23
C LEU A 460 -14.69 20.81 -28.06
N ARG A 461 -14.16 20.42 -26.91
CA ARG A 461 -14.24 21.17 -25.65
C ARG A 461 -13.38 22.44 -25.68
N SER A 462 -12.31 22.50 -26.48
CA SER A 462 -11.49 23.71 -26.66
C SER A 462 -12.20 24.82 -27.44
N ARG A 463 -13.29 24.51 -28.14
CA ARG A 463 -14.07 25.44 -28.98
C ARG A 463 -15.40 25.85 -28.36
N LEU A 464 -15.77 25.26 -27.22
CA LEU A 464 -16.99 25.57 -26.49
C LEU A 464 -16.65 26.14 -25.12
N THR A 465 -17.44 27.11 -24.65
CA THR A 465 -17.25 27.71 -23.32
C THR A 465 -18.45 27.41 -22.45
N LEU A 466 -18.21 26.84 -21.26
CA LEU A 466 -19.22 26.59 -20.24
C LEU A 466 -18.89 27.43 -19.00
N ILE A 467 -19.88 28.14 -18.49
CA ILE A 467 -19.80 28.75 -17.17
C ILE A 467 -20.52 27.78 -16.22
N PRO A 468 -19.81 27.12 -15.29
CA PRO A 468 -20.43 26.17 -14.38
C PRO A 468 -21.38 26.88 -13.41
N GLN A 469 -22.36 26.13 -12.90
CA GLN A 469 -23.32 26.64 -11.92
C GLN A 469 -22.63 27.00 -10.59
N ASP A 470 -21.66 26.18 -10.18
CA ASP A 470 -20.82 26.42 -9.01
C ASP A 470 -19.43 26.90 -9.46
N ALA A 471 -19.04 28.10 -9.05
CA ALA A 471 -17.73 28.65 -9.36
C ALA A 471 -16.66 28.03 -8.46
N VAL A 472 -15.86 27.10 -9.01
CA VAL A 472 -14.73 26.48 -8.31
C VAL A 472 -13.43 27.20 -8.68
N LEU A 473 -12.74 27.73 -7.68
CA LEU A 473 -11.40 28.30 -7.80
C LEU A 473 -10.37 27.33 -7.22
N PHE A 474 -9.27 27.13 -7.91
CA PHE A 474 -8.14 26.36 -7.43
C PHE A 474 -7.25 27.22 -6.53
N ASN A 475 -6.65 26.59 -5.51
CA ASN A 475 -5.60 27.22 -4.72
C ASN A 475 -4.43 27.59 -5.64
N GLY A 476 -4.17 28.89 -5.77
CA GLY A 476 -3.20 29.44 -6.70
C GLY A 476 -3.41 30.94 -6.86
N THR A 477 -2.72 31.55 -7.82
CA THR A 477 -2.92 32.97 -8.12
C THR A 477 -4.23 33.19 -8.89
N ILE A 478 -4.77 34.41 -8.82
CA ILE A 478 -5.93 34.80 -9.66
C ILE A 478 -5.59 34.58 -11.14
N ARG A 479 -4.36 34.91 -11.55
CA ARG A 479 -3.87 34.70 -12.92
C ARG A 479 -3.89 33.23 -13.33
N GLU A 480 -3.47 32.30 -12.46
CA GLU A 480 -3.50 30.86 -12.75
C GLU A 480 -4.91 30.32 -12.94
N ASN A 481 -5.88 30.86 -12.19
CA ASN A 481 -7.29 30.51 -12.34
C ASN A 481 -7.90 31.08 -13.64
N LEU A 482 -7.44 32.25 -14.10
CA LEU A 482 -7.91 32.90 -15.32
C LEU A 482 -7.21 32.39 -16.60
N VAL A 483 -5.92 32.03 -16.52
CA VAL A 483 -5.07 31.72 -17.67
C VAL A 483 -4.23 30.48 -17.38
N ARG A 484 -4.79 29.30 -17.70
CA ARG A 484 -4.08 28.03 -17.49
C ARG A 484 -3.28 27.56 -18.70
N GLN A 485 -3.62 28.04 -19.90
CA GLN A 485 -2.87 27.87 -21.13
C GLN A 485 -2.92 29.18 -21.90
N SER A 486 -1.80 29.78 -22.28
CA SER A 486 -1.85 30.92 -23.21
C SER A 486 -0.84 30.74 -24.34
N SER A 487 -1.42 30.47 -25.52
CA SER A 487 -1.07 31.24 -26.70
C SER A 487 -1.02 32.74 -26.33
N GLN A 488 0.03 33.43 -26.76
CA GLN A 488 0.32 34.86 -26.51
C GLN A 488 -0.89 35.80 -26.65
N ALA A 489 -1.85 35.47 -27.52
CA ALA A 489 -3.05 36.28 -27.78
C ALA A 489 -3.97 36.47 -26.56
N HIS A 490 -4.07 35.48 -25.66
CA HIS A 490 -4.93 35.60 -24.47
C HIS A 490 -4.34 36.52 -23.39
N GLN A 491 -3.03 36.76 -23.42
CA GLN A 491 -2.36 37.63 -22.43
C GLN A 491 -2.74 39.10 -22.61
N THR A 492 -2.94 39.56 -23.85
CA THR A 492 -3.26 40.96 -24.17
C THR A 492 -4.67 41.37 -23.74
N TYR A 493 -5.66 40.49 -23.94
CA TYR A 493 -7.05 40.78 -23.56
C TYR A 493 -7.25 40.89 -22.04
N ILE A 494 -6.49 40.11 -21.26
CA ILE A 494 -6.63 40.08 -19.80
C ILE A 494 -5.81 41.21 -19.15
N SER A 495 -4.66 41.62 -19.72
CA SER A 495 -3.99 42.84 -19.27
C SER A 495 -4.85 44.09 -19.44
N LEU A 496 -5.72 44.12 -20.46
CA LEU A 496 -6.71 45.18 -20.67
C LEU A 496 -7.91 45.10 -19.72
N ALA A 497 -8.26 43.91 -19.23
CA ALA A 497 -9.37 43.71 -18.30
C ALA A 497 -8.97 43.83 -16.81
N LEU A 498 -7.66 43.77 -16.52
CA LEU A 498 -7.09 43.95 -15.17
C LEU A 498 -6.57 45.37 -14.93
N GLN A 499 -6.56 46.24 -15.95
CA GLN A 499 -6.47 47.69 -15.83
C GLN A 499 -7.86 48.28 -15.62
#